data_AF-A0A4Q4CFW9-F1
#
_entry.id   AF-A0A4Q4CFW9-F1
#
_cell.length_a   1.000
_cell.length_b   1.000
_cell.length_c   1.000
_cell.angle_alpha   90.00
_cell.angle_beta   90.00
_cell.angle_gamma   90.00
#
_symmetry.space_group_name_H-M   'P 1'
#
loop_
_entity.id
_entity.type
_entity.pdbx_description
1 polymer ?
#
loop_
_entity_poly.entity_id
_entity_poly.type
_entity_poly.pdbx_seq_one_letter_code
_entity_poly.pdbx_strand_id
1 'polypeptide(L)' 'DAGLEAARAREILASDEYAADVREAEQFFIRNGINGVPAIIIDQKHLISGGQPVEVFERALRDIAAARQG' A
#
# COMPACT_ATOMS: atom_id res chain seq x y z
N ASP A 1 4.68 17.40 13.10
CA ASP A 1 4.21 16.25 13.88
C ASP A 1 2.91 15.73 13.29
N ALA A 2 2.53 14.47 13.52
CA ALA A 2 1.39 13.82 12.84
C ALA A 2 0.01 14.07 13.49
N GLY A 3 -0.07 14.87 14.57
CA GLY A 3 -1.32 15.17 15.28
C GLY A 3 -1.81 14.05 16.22
N LEU A 4 -0.94 13.09 16.54
CA LEU A 4 -1.25 11.94 17.41
C LEU A 4 -1.06 12.30 18.89
N GLU A 5 -1.80 11.61 19.77
CA GLU A 5 -1.64 11.75 21.22
C GLU A 5 -0.37 11.02 21.68
N ALA A 6 0.52 11.75 22.37
CA ALA A 6 1.88 11.30 22.62
C ALA A 6 2.00 10.20 23.70
N ALA A 7 1.09 10.15 24.68
CA ALA A 7 1.09 9.08 25.67
C ALA A 7 0.68 7.76 25.02
N ARG A 8 -0.40 7.78 24.24
CA ARG A 8 -0.92 6.61 23.52
C ARG A 8 0.07 6.08 22.49
N ALA A 9 0.71 6.97 21.72
CA ALA A 9 1.76 6.55 20.78
C ALA A 9 2.91 5.82 21.50
N ARG A 10 3.31 6.30 22.69
CA ARG A 10 4.35 5.63 23.50
C ARG A 10 3.90 4.28 24.03
N GLU A 11 2.66 4.14 24.47
CA GLU A 11 2.10 2.85 24.91
C GLU A 11 2.12 1.84 23.76
N ILE A 12 1.67 2.25 22.57
CA ILE A 12 1.69 1.41 21.38
C ILE A 12 3.13 0.99 21.05
N LEU A 13 4.08 1.93 21.02
CA LEU A 13 5.50 1.65 20.75
C LEU A 13 6.16 0.74 21.79
N ALA A 14 5.65 0.70 23.02
CA ALA A 14 6.13 -0.18 24.09
C ALA A 14 5.43 -1.55 24.11
N SER A 15 4.59 -1.83 23.12
CA SER A 15 3.77 -3.04 23.05
C SER A 15 3.77 -3.64 21.63
N ASP A 16 3.16 -4.82 21.50
CA ASP A 16 2.94 -5.49 20.21
C ASP A 16 1.53 -5.25 19.66
N GLU A 17 0.83 -4.19 20.09
CA GLU A 17 -0.60 -4.01 19.85
C GLU A 17 -1.02 -4.15 18.37
N TYR A 18 -0.22 -3.63 17.43
CA TYR A 18 -0.47 -3.73 15.98
C TYR A 18 0.44 -4.75 15.28
N ALA A 19 1.24 -5.51 16.01
CA ALA A 19 2.22 -6.42 15.41
C ALA A 19 1.54 -7.50 14.55
N ALA A 20 0.45 -8.09 15.04
CA ALA A 20 -0.31 -9.10 14.31
C ALA A 20 -0.92 -8.54 13.02
N ASP A 21 -1.57 -7.37 13.10
CA ASP A 21 -2.21 -6.70 11.96
C ASP A 21 -1.20 -6.37 10.85
N VAL A 22 -0.03 -5.85 11.23
CA VAL A 22 1.07 -5.56 10.29
C VAL A 22 1.55 -6.84 9.61
N ARG A 23 1.76 -7.93 10.37
CA ARG A 23 2.20 -9.22 9.81
C ARG A 23 1.16 -9.85 8.89
N GLU A 24 -0.11 -9.76 9.22
CA GLU A 24 -1.20 -10.26 8.37
C GLU A 24 -1.22 -9.50 7.03
N ALA A 25 -1.12 -8.17 7.07
CA ALA A 25 -1.08 -7.33 5.89
C ALA A 25 0.14 -7.61 5.00
N GLU A 26 1.34 -7.72 5.60
CA GLU A 26 2.57 -8.09 4.87
C GLU A 26 2.43 -9.43 4.16
N GLN A 27 1.97 -10.46 4.89
CA GLN A 27 1.82 -11.80 4.33
C GLN A 27 0.76 -11.86 3.23
N PHE A 28 -0.32 -11.08 3.34
CA PHE A 28 -1.31 -10.97 2.27
C PHE A 28 -0.64 -10.56 0.96
N PHE A 29 0.16 -9.51 0.96
CA PHE A 29 0.82 -9.03 -0.27
C PHE A 29 1.93 -9.97 -0.77
N ILE A 30 2.73 -10.54 0.13
CA ILE A 30 3.77 -11.53 -0.23
C ILE A 30 3.15 -12.75 -0.91
N ARG A 31 2.06 -13.29 -0.36
CA ARG A 31 1.34 -14.43 -0.97
C ARG A 31 0.73 -14.09 -2.33
N ASN A 32 0.41 -12.81 -2.56
CA ASN A 32 -0.06 -12.31 -3.85
C ASN A 32 1.09 -11.90 -4.80
N GLY A 33 2.33 -12.31 -4.50
CA GLY A 33 3.49 -12.13 -5.39
C GLY A 33 4.15 -10.75 -5.31
N ILE A 34 3.77 -9.90 -4.37
CA ILE A 34 4.41 -8.60 -4.15
C ILE A 34 5.65 -8.81 -3.26
N ASN A 35 6.83 -8.73 -3.88
CA ASN A 35 8.11 -8.99 -3.22
C ASN A 35 8.97 -7.74 -3.03
N GLY A 36 8.45 -6.55 -3.34
CA GLY A 36 9.22 -5.30 -3.29
C GLY A 36 8.32 -4.08 -3.16
N VAL A 37 8.90 -3.00 -2.65
CA VAL A 37 8.22 -1.72 -2.40
C VAL A 37 8.97 -0.57 -3.09
N PRO A 38 8.28 0.54 -3.43
CA PRO A 38 6.83 0.73 -3.32
C PRO A 38 6.04 -0.07 -4.35
N ALA A 39 4.83 -0.51 -3.97
CA ALA A 39 3.90 -1.24 -4.83
C ALA A 39 2.53 -0.58 -4.75
N ILE A 40 1.99 -0.14 -5.88
CA ILE A 40 0.72 0.56 -5.98
C ILE A 40 -0.26 -0.38 -6.69
N ILE A 41 -1.35 -0.74 -6.01
CA ILE A 41 -2.38 -1.62 -6.57
C ILE A 41 -3.65 -0.82 -6.82
N ILE A 42 -4.10 -0.77 -8.08
CA ILE A 42 -5.33 -0.09 -8.50
C ILE A 42 -6.42 -1.13 -8.73
N ASP A 43 -7.61 -0.88 -8.19
CA ASP A 43 -8.80 -1.76 -8.29
C ASP A 43 -8.52 -3.22 -7.87
N GLN A 44 -7.56 -3.45 -6.97
CA GLN A 44 -7.10 -4.79 -6.56
C GLN A 44 -6.63 -5.69 -7.73
N LYS A 45 -6.34 -5.12 -8.90
CA LYS A 45 -6.05 -5.88 -10.13
C LYS A 45 -4.79 -5.42 -10.85
N HIS A 46 -4.48 -4.13 -10.80
CA HIS A 46 -3.39 -3.54 -11.58
C HIS A 46 -2.25 -3.13 -10.67
N LEU A 47 -1.11 -3.82 -10.78
CA LEU A 47 0.11 -3.51 -10.03
C LEU A 47 0.99 -2.54 -10.81
N ILE A 48 1.40 -1.46 -10.16
CA ILE A 48 2.50 -0.59 -10.57
C ILE A 48 3.62 -0.77 -9.54
N SER A 49 4.76 -1.32 -9.98
CA SER A 49 5.91 -1.60 -9.12
C SER A 49 6.97 -0.52 -9.22
N GLY A 50 7.50 -0.10 -8.07
CA GLY A 50 8.54 0.92 -7.95
C GLY A 50 8.01 2.35 -7.87
N GLY A 51 8.89 3.28 -7.47
CA GLY A 51 8.60 4.71 -7.42
C GLY A 51 8.65 5.32 -8.82
N GLN A 52 7.68 4.95 -9.66
CA GLN A 52 7.65 5.34 -11.07
C GLN A 52 7.47 6.87 -11.25
N PRO A 53 7.88 7.42 -12.40
CA PRO A 53 7.56 8.80 -12.77
C PRO A 53 6.04 9.05 -12.85
N VAL A 54 5.63 10.31 -12.69
CA VAL A 54 4.21 10.71 -12.70
C VAL A 54 3.52 10.33 -14.01
N GLU A 55 4.24 10.41 -15.13
CA GLU A 55 3.71 10.11 -16.46
C GLU A 55 3.31 8.63 -16.60
N VAL A 56 4.03 7.73 -15.91
CA VAL A 56 3.70 6.29 -15.87
C VAL A 56 2.40 6.07 -15.12
N PHE A 57 2.22 6.75 -13.98
CA PHE A 57 0.97 6.67 -13.21
C PHE A 57 -0.22 7.25 -13.99
N GLU A 58 -0.06 8.41 -14.61
CA GLU A 58 -1.11 9.04 -15.41
C GLU A 58 -1.58 8.13 -16.55
N ARG A 59 -0.64 7.55 -17.30
CA ARG A 59 -0.96 6.63 -18.38
C ARG A 59 -1.70 5.40 -17.87
N ALA A 60 -1.19 4.76 -16.81
CA ALA A 60 -1.81 3.58 -16.23
C ALA A 60 -3.26 3.85 -15.79
N LEU A 61 -3.51 4.98 -15.13
CA LEU A 61 -4.85 5.38 -14.70
C LEU A 61 -5.80 5.59 -15.88
N ARG A 62 -5.34 6.22 -16.97
CA ARG A 62 -6.15 6.39 -18.19
C ARG A 62 -6.47 5.05 -18.86
N ASP A 63 -5.50 4.17 -18.99
CA ASP A 63 -5.67 2.85 -19.61
C ASP A 63 -6.68 2.00 -18.81
N ILE A 64 -6.57 2.00 -17.47
CA ILE A 64 -7.51 1.31 -16.57
C ILE A 64 -8.92 1.90 -16.71
N ALA A 65 -9.06 3.23 -16.73
CA ALA A 65 -10.36 3.88 -16.86
C ALA A 65 -11.03 3.59 -18.22
N ALA A 66 -10.24 3.52 -19.31
CA ALA A 66 -10.74 3.20 -20.64
C ALA A 66 -11.20 1.73 -20.72
N ALA A 67 -10.43 0.80 -20.15
CA ALA A 67 -10.77 -0.63 -20.12
C ALA A 67 -12.06 -0.94 -19.34
N ARG A 68 -12.52 -0.05 -18.47
CA ARG A 68 -13.78 -0.19 -17.71
C ARG A 68 -15.02 0.27 -18.48
N GLN A 69 -14.86 1.00 -19.59
CA GLN A 69 -15.95 1.58 -20.37
C GLN A 69 -16.35 0.73 -21.59
N GLY A 70 -15.58 -0.30 -21.91
CA GLY A 70 -15.89 -1.31 -22.93
C GLY A 70 -16.41 -2.60 -22.30
#